data_AF-A0A4Y9SAF6-F1
#
_entry.id   AF-A0A4Y9SAF6-F1
#
_cell.length_a   1.000
_cell.length_b   1.000
_cell.length_c   1.000
_cell.angle_alpha   90.00
_cell.angle_beta   90.00
_cell.angle_gamma   90.00
#
_symmetry.space_group_name_H-M   'P 1'
#
loop_
_entity.id
_entity.type
_entity.pdbx_description
1 polymer ?
#
loop_
_entity_poly.entity_id
_entity_poly.type
_entity_poly.pdbx_seq_one_letter_code
_entity_poly.pdbx_strand_id
1 'polypeptide(L)'
;MNLSKARTLMAYGLRKIADVFRAIVRPLPLIGGLADCSGKDHVQALKEFFFALAFSTTTFWVTVVIMSVLIDYQKASLLDMILKTVSNGELLIFSVSFAGPILLAAMQDRKGKSPFPGAIWHVYALWVFAVVAAVIFGLLRLQTIAPSLNLNVSLNMNAIRQWSYYIFGLALFLRYTAVVYQKMLASTDASGQKQDKAFADQWAAHAEGQQS
;
A
#
# COMPACT_ATOMS: atom_id res chain seq x y z
N MET A 1 17.37 -23.26 36.74
CA MET A 1 16.19 -22.43 36.42
C MET A 1 15.37 -23.15 35.36
N ASN A 2 14.07 -23.36 35.57
CA ASN A 2 13.25 -24.27 34.77
C ASN A 2 12.75 -23.56 33.48
N LEU A 3 13.18 -24.03 32.30
CA LEU A 3 12.90 -23.40 30.99
C LEU A 3 11.40 -23.25 30.70
N SER A 4 10.55 -24.13 31.27
CA SER A 4 9.10 -24.06 31.15
C SER A 4 8.50 -22.80 31.83
N LYS A 5 9.01 -22.45 33.02
CA LYS A 5 8.60 -21.23 33.75
C LYS A 5 9.01 -19.95 33.02
N ALA A 6 10.19 -19.94 32.40
CA ALA A 6 10.65 -18.80 31.60
C ALA A 6 9.76 -18.56 30.37
N ARG A 7 9.37 -19.64 29.66
CA ARG A 7 8.47 -19.55 28.49
C ARG A 7 7.06 -19.05 28.86
N THR A 8 6.50 -19.52 29.96
CA THR A 8 5.18 -19.08 30.43
C THR A 8 5.18 -17.62 30.89
N LEU A 9 6.22 -17.18 31.60
CA LEU A 9 6.38 -15.77 31.99
C LEU A 9 6.55 -14.85 30.76
N MET A 10 7.37 -15.26 29.79
CA MET A 10 7.55 -14.50 28.55
C MET A 10 6.23 -14.41 27.75
N ALA A 11 5.48 -15.52 27.65
CA ALA A 11 4.20 -15.54 26.97
C ALA A 11 3.15 -14.64 27.66
N TYR A 12 3.12 -14.61 29.00
CA TYR A 12 2.23 -13.74 29.74
C TYR A 12 2.57 -12.25 29.55
N GLY A 13 3.85 -11.89 29.63
CA GLY A 13 4.32 -10.53 29.38
C GLY A 13 3.96 -10.03 27.97
N LEU A 14 4.18 -10.88 26.96
CA LEU A 14 3.82 -10.58 25.57
C LEU A 14 2.31 -10.36 25.39
N ARG A 15 1.47 -11.18 26.04
CA ARG A 15 0.01 -11.00 26.00
C ARG A 15 -0.42 -9.67 26.63
N LYS A 16 0.12 -9.33 27.81
CA LYS A 16 -0.22 -8.07 28.48
C LYS A 16 0.20 -6.84 27.66
N ILE A 17 1.37 -6.88 27.02
CA ILE A 17 1.81 -5.80 26.12
C ILE A 17 0.86 -5.70 24.92
N ALA A 18 0.48 -6.84 24.33
CA ALA A 18 -0.46 -6.87 23.22
C ALA A 18 -1.82 -6.28 23.62
N ASP A 19 -2.35 -6.60 24.79
CA ASP A 19 -3.65 -6.08 25.26
C ASP A 19 -3.63 -4.56 25.49
N VAL A 20 -2.54 -4.03 26.06
CA VAL A 20 -2.34 -2.57 26.21
C VAL A 20 -2.24 -1.91 24.84
N PHE A 21 -1.46 -2.47 23.93
CA PHE A 21 -1.35 -1.96 22.57
C PHE A 21 -2.71 -1.94 21.86
N ARG A 22 -3.49 -3.02 21.98
CA ARG A 22 -4.85 -3.09 21.43
C ARG A 22 -5.77 -2.01 22.01
N ALA A 23 -5.70 -1.76 23.32
CA ALA A 23 -6.50 -0.73 23.96
C ALA A 23 -6.17 0.69 23.46
N ILE A 24 -4.88 0.98 23.19
CA ILE A 24 -4.43 2.26 22.66
C ILE A 24 -4.78 2.43 21.17
N VAL A 25 -4.70 1.35 20.39
CA VAL A 25 -4.86 1.40 18.93
C VAL A 25 -6.34 1.34 18.51
N ARG A 26 -7.19 0.62 19.25
CA ARG A 26 -8.64 0.50 18.97
C ARG A 26 -9.38 1.82 18.72
N PRO A 27 -9.16 2.93 19.46
CA PRO A 27 -9.86 4.19 19.19
C PRO A 27 -9.42 4.87 17.89
N LEU A 28 -8.31 4.46 17.27
CA LEU A 28 -7.84 5.09 16.03
C LEU A 28 -8.66 4.58 14.84
N PRO A 29 -9.38 5.44 14.10
CA PRO A 29 -10.29 5.00 13.04
C PRO A 29 -9.56 4.25 11.90
N LEU A 30 -8.30 4.59 11.64
CA LEU A 30 -7.48 4.00 10.58
C LEU A 30 -6.82 2.67 10.96
N ILE A 31 -6.50 2.49 12.25
CA ILE A 31 -5.58 1.45 12.72
C ILE A 31 -6.25 0.52 13.74
N GLY A 32 -7.41 0.91 14.27
CA GLY A 32 -8.12 0.17 15.31
C GLY A 32 -8.47 -1.26 14.89
N GLY A 33 -8.84 -1.47 13.62
CA GLY A 33 -9.10 -2.81 13.09
C GLY A 33 -7.86 -3.71 13.00
N LEU A 34 -6.64 -3.14 12.94
CA LEU A 34 -5.41 -3.94 12.90
C LEU A 34 -5.17 -4.68 14.23
N ALA A 35 -5.64 -4.13 15.35
CA ALA A 35 -5.53 -4.75 16.67
C ALA A 35 -6.24 -6.12 16.75
N ASP A 36 -7.29 -6.29 15.94
CA ASP A 36 -8.13 -7.49 15.91
C ASP A 36 -7.67 -8.51 14.84
N CYS A 37 -6.65 -8.17 14.03
CA CYS A 37 -6.14 -9.05 12.98
C CYS A 37 -5.24 -10.16 13.54
N SER A 38 -5.28 -11.34 12.91
CA SER A 38 -4.39 -12.45 13.22
C SER A 38 -3.02 -12.25 12.56
N GLY A 39 -1.95 -12.77 13.16
CA GLY A 39 -0.63 -12.80 12.52
C GLY A 39 -0.64 -13.49 11.15
N LYS A 40 -1.55 -14.46 10.93
CA LYS A 40 -1.74 -15.09 9.61
C LYS A 40 -2.25 -14.10 8.56
N ASP A 41 -3.18 -13.21 8.95
CA ASP A 41 -3.72 -12.17 8.06
C ASP A 41 -2.61 -11.19 7.66
N HIS A 42 -1.75 -10.81 8.60
CA HIS A 42 -0.59 -9.95 8.33
C HIS A 42 0.41 -10.58 7.36
N VAL A 43 0.74 -11.87 7.52
CA VAL A 43 1.67 -12.57 6.63
C VAL A 43 1.09 -12.68 5.22
N GLN A 44 -0.18 -13.00 5.10
CA GLN A 44 -0.84 -13.09 3.79
C GLN A 44 -0.95 -11.71 3.13
N ALA A 45 -1.32 -10.69 3.90
CA ALA A 45 -1.36 -9.31 3.42
C ALA A 45 0.02 -8.83 2.99
N LEU A 46 1.09 -9.17 3.72
CA LEU A 46 2.45 -8.80 3.37
C LEU A 46 2.89 -9.44 2.05
N LYS A 47 2.54 -10.71 1.80
CA LYS A 47 2.81 -11.37 0.51
C LYS A 47 2.12 -10.64 -0.64
N GLU A 48 0.82 -10.40 -0.51
CA GLU A 48 0.04 -9.69 -1.54
C GLU A 48 0.55 -8.27 -1.77
N PHE A 49 0.85 -7.55 -0.68
CA PHE A 49 1.43 -6.22 -0.72
C PHE A 49 2.79 -6.21 -1.42
N PHE A 50 3.64 -7.20 -1.15
CA PHE A 50 4.95 -7.31 -1.79
C PHE A 50 4.83 -7.61 -3.28
N PHE A 51 3.94 -8.52 -3.69
CA PHE A 51 3.68 -8.76 -5.12
C PHE A 51 3.12 -7.52 -5.81
N ALA A 52 2.17 -6.83 -5.19
CA ALA A 52 1.64 -5.58 -5.72
C ALA A 52 2.73 -4.51 -5.85
N LEU A 53 3.59 -4.36 -4.83
CA LEU A 53 4.70 -3.42 -4.86
C LEU A 53 5.73 -3.78 -5.93
N ALA A 54 6.12 -5.06 -6.04
CA ALA A 54 7.03 -5.53 -7.07
C ALA A 54 6.48 -5.25 -8.47
N PHE A 55 5.22 -5.58 -8.71
CA PHE A 55 4.56 -5.30 -9.98
C PHE A 55 4.50 -3.79 -10.27
N SER A 56 4.12 -2.97 -9.30
CA SER A 56 4.15 -1.52 -9.43
C SER A 56 5.56 -1.01 -9.76
N THR A 57 6.62 -1.51 -9.11
CA THR A 57 7.99 -1.08 -9.42
C THR A 57 8.47 -1.48 -10.81
N THR A 58 7.77 -2.38 -11.53
CA THR A 58 8.12 -2.74 -12.91
C THR A 58 8.18 -1.51 -13.81
N THR A 59 7.27 -0.55 -13.65
CA THR A 59 7.30 0.67 -14.47
C THR A 59 8.51 1.55 -14.13
N PHE A 60 9.00 1.56 -12.88
CA PHE A 60 10.30 2.18 -12.54
C PHE A 60 11.45 1.51 -13.28
N TRP A 61 11.50 0.18 -13.27
CA TRP A 61 12.55 -0.58 -13.96
C TRP A 61 12.54 -0.30 -15.46
N VAL A 62 11.36 -0.27 -16.07
CA VAL A 62 11.20 0.08 -17.49
C VAL A 62 11.67 1.50 -17.77
N THR A 63 11.31 2.49 -16.94
CA THR A 63 11.80 3.87 -17.10
C THR A 63 13.32 3.95 -16.99
N VAL A 64 13.94 3.25 -16.04
CA VAL A 64 15.40 3.20 -15.89
C VAL A 64 16.06 2.60 -17.14
N VAL A 65 15.52 1.50 -17.67
CA VAL A 65 16.03 0.88 -18.90
C VAL A 65 15.89 1.84 -20.08
N ILE A 66 14.73 2.48 -20.26
CA ILE A 66 14.52 3.46 -21.34
C ILE A 66 15.51 4.62 -21.21
N MET A 67 15.68 5.18 -20.01
CA MET A 67 16.61 6.29 -19.76
C MET A 67 18.07 5.86 -20.01
N SER A 68 18.43 4.62 -19.71
CA SER A 68 19.79 4.10 -19.97
C SER A 68 20.10 3.95 -21.46
N VAL A 69 19.07 3.77 -22.30
CA VAL A 69 19.22 3.66 -23.77
C VAL A 69 19.14 5.03 -24.43
N LEU A 70 18.25 5.92 -23.97
CA LEU A 70 17.98 7.22 -24.60
C LEU A 70 18.95 8.32 -24.17
N ILE A 71 19.49 8.24 -22.96
CA ILE A 71 20.44 9.21 -22.44
C ILE A 71 21.79 8.50 -22.31
N ASP A 72 22.84 9.11 -22.85
CA ASP A 72 24.22 8.60 -22.87
C ASP A 72 24.87 8.59 -21.46
N TYR A 73 24.21 7.90 -20.53
CA TYR A 73 24.64 7.71 -19.14
C TYR A 73 25.58 6.52 -19.02
N GLN A 74 26.60 6.44 -19.88
CA GLN A 74 27.56 5.32 -19.85
C GLN A 74 28.34 5.17 -18.52
N LYS A 75 28.21 6.14 -17.59
CA LYS A 75 28.89 6.13 -16.29
C LYS A 75 27.98 6.25 -15.06
N ALA A 76 26.66 6.39 -15.21
CA ALA A 76 25.79 6.48 -14.04
C ALA A 76 25.54 5.09 -13.46
N SER A 77 25.65 4.95 -12.13
CA SER A 77 25.26 3.70 -11.49
C SER A 77 23.74 3.50 -11.63
N LEU A 78 23.30 2.24 -11.68
CA LEU A 78 21.87 1.92 -11.73
C LEU A 78 21.11 2.54 -10.54
N LEU A 79 21.76 2.61 -9.37
CA LEU A 79 21.22 3.26 -8.18
C LEU A 79 21.02 4.77 -8.40
N ASP A 80 21.97 5.45 -9.04
CA ASP A 80 21.82 6.88 -9.37
C ASP A 80 20.66 7.12 -10.34
N MET A 81 20.45 6.21 -11.29
CA MET A 81 19.31 6.28 -12.21
C MET A 81 18.00 6.15 -11.43
N ILE A 82 17.87 5.14 -10.55
CA ILE A 82 16.69 4.98 -9.69
C ILE A 82 16.46 6.24 -8.84
N LEU A 83 17.51 6.76 -8.19
CA LEU A 83 17.39 7.95 -7.34
C LEU A 83 16.99 9.19 -8.14
N LYS A 84 17.49 9.35 -9.37
CA LYS A 84 17.07 10.43 -10.27
C LYS A 84 15.61 10.30 -10.66
N THR A 85 15.19 9.10 -11.05
CA THR A 85 13.80 8.78 -11.39
C THR A 85 12.85 9.09 -10.22
N VAL A 86 13.24 8.70 -9.00
CA VAL A 86 12.51 9.06 -7.77
C VAL A 86 12.50 10.58 -7.52
N SER A 87 13.62 11.25 -7.74
CA SER A 87 13.75 12.71 -7.57
C SER A 87 12.94 13.50 -8.60
N ASN A 88 12.59 12.91 -9.75
CA ASN A 88 11.75 13.52 -10.78
C ASN A 88 10.25 13.52 -10.44
N GLY A 89 9.88 13.14 -9.21
CA GLY A 89 8.49 13.17 -8.75
C GLY A 89 7.68 11.95 -9.14
N GLU A 90 8.28 10.92 -9.75
CA GLU A 90 7.59 9.68 -10.09
C GLU A 90 7.03 8.98 -8.84
N LEU A 91 7.73 9.12 -7.70
CA LEU A 91 7.27 8.61 -6.41
C LEU A 91 5.88 9.17 -6.01
N LEU A 92 5.54 10.40 -6.40
CA LEU A 92 4.23 11.00 -6.14
C LEU A 92 3.13 10.32 -6.96
N ILE A 93 3.37 10.08 -8.25
CA ILE A 93 2.43 9.35 -9.11
C ILE A 93 2.17 7.95 -8.55
N PHE A 94 3.24 7.27 -8.13
CA PHE A 94 3.12 5.97 -7.50
C PHE A 94 2.30 6.00 -6.24
N SER A 95 2.53 6.99 -5.39
CA SER A 95 1.77 7.16 -4.16
C SER A 95 0.26 7.30 -4.43
N VAL A 96 -0.12 8.02 -5.49
CA VAL A 96 -1.52 8.14 -5.92
C VAL A 96 -2.07 6.84 -6.49
N SER A 97 -1.26 6.07 -7.24
CA SER A 97 -1.70 4.76 -7.77
C SER A 97 -2.10 3.77 -6.66
N PHE A 98 -1.46 3.86 -5.49
CA PHE A 98 -1.81 3.05 -4.32
C PHE A 98 -3.11 3.50 -3.64
N ALA A 99 -3.56 4.74 -3.86
CA ALA A 99 -4.81 5.25 -3.30
C ALA A 99 -6.05 4.58 -3.91
N GLY A 100 -6.01 4.21 -5.19
CA GLY A 100 -7.16 3.63 -5.90
C GLY A 100 -7.73 2.37 -5.24
N PRO A 101 -6.91 1.34 -4.98
CA PRO A 101 -7.36 0.15 -4.26
C PRO A 101 -7.86 0.43 -2.83
N ILE A 102 -7.32 1.44 -2.14
CA ILE A 102 -7.77 1.85 -0.80
C ILE A 102 -9.16 2.49 -0.90
N LEU A 103 -9.37 3.34 -1.90
CA LEU A 103 -10.66 3.97 -2.18
C LEU A 103 -11.72 2.92 -2.48
N LEU A 104 -11.42 1.94 -3.33
CA LEU A 104 -12.32 0.82 -3.61
C LEU A 104 -12.65 0.02 -2.35
N ALA A 105 -11.65 -0.25 -1.50
CA ALA A 105 -11.87 -0.93 -0.23
C ALA A 105 -12.81 -0.15 0.71
N ALA A 106 -12.68 1.18 0.74
CA ALA A 106 -13.49 2.06 1.57
C ALA A 106 -14.92 2.23 1.06
N MET A 107 -15.13 2.18 -0.27
CA MET A 107 -16.43 2.38 -0.91
C MET A 107 -17.29 1.12 -1.05
N GLN A 108 -16.67 -0.07 -0.97
CA GLN A 108 -17.41 -1.32 -1.10
C GLN A 108 -18.25 -1.61 0.15
N ASP A 109 -19.54 -1.25 0.09
CA ASP A 109 -20.54 -1.68 1.06
C ASP A 109 -20.73 -3.19 0.98
N ARG A 110 -20.43 -3.89 2.07
CA ARG A 110 -20.62 -5.34 2.16
C ARG A 110 -22.00 -5.62 2.73
N LYS A 111 -22.85 -6.29 1.94
CA LYS A 111 -24.19 -6.73 2.36
C LYS A 111 -24.09 -7.50 3.68
N GLY A 112 -24.78 -7.00 4.72
CA GLY A 112 -24.85 -7.65 6.03
C GLY A 112 -23.68 -7.39 6.99
N LYS A 113 -22.75 -6.48 6.65
CA LYS A 113 -21.67 -6.05 7.57
C LYS A 113 -21.74 -4.53 7.79
N SER A 114 -21.25 -4.07 8.94
CA SER A 114 -21.17 -2.64 9.22
C SER A 114 -20.29 -1.95 8.17
N PRO A 115 -20.68 -0.77 7.66
CA PRO A 115 -19.86 -0.01 6.72
C PRO A 115 -18.50 0.33 7.34
N PHE A 116 -17.51 0.57 6.49
CA PHE A 116 -16.17 0.94 6.95
C PHE A 116 -16.24 2.21 7.81
N PRO A 117 -15.73 2.21 9.05
CA PRO A 117 -15.88 3.34 9.97
C PRO A 117 -15.21 4.58 9.38
N GLY A 118 -16.01 5.62 9.12
CA GLY A 118 -15.52 6.86 8.53
C GLY A 118 -15.09 6.73 7.07
N ALA A 119 -15.70 5.83 6.27
CA ALA A 119 -15.42 5.67 4.84
C ALA A 119 -15.33 7.00 4.08
N ILE A 120 -16.28 7.91 4.29
CA ILE A 120 -16.32 9.23 3.64
C ILE A 120 -15.08 10.08 3.97
N TRP A 121 -14.61 10.02 5.21
CA TRP A 121 -13.41 10.74 5.65
C TRP A 121 -12.14 10.16 5.02
N HIS A 122 -12.09 8.85 4.82
CA HIS A 122 -10.98 8.20 4.12
C HIS A 122 -10.97 8.58 2.65
N VAL A 123 -12.13 8.59 1.99
CA VAL A 123 -12.26 9.07 0.60
C VAL A 123 -11.79 10.51 0.48
N TYR A 124 -12.25 11.39 1.38
CA TYR A 124 -11.85 12.79 1.37
C TYR A 124 -10.34 12.97 1.61
N ALA A 125 -9.77 12.24 2.58
CA ALA A 125 -8.34 12.28 2.86
C ALA A 125 -7.50 11.80 1.65
N LEU A 126 -7.91 10.71 1.00
CA LEU A 126 -7.26 10.21 -0.21
C LEU A 126 -7.38 11.19 -1.38
N TRP A 127 -8.51 11.89 -1.50
CA TRP A 127 -8.71 12.91 -2.51
C TRP A 127 -7.79 14.11 -2.29
N VAL A 128 -7.75 14.67 -1.08
CA VAL A 128 -6.82 15.77 -0.72
C VAL A 128 -5.38 15.35 -0.98
N PHE A 129 -5.02 14.14 -0.56
CA PHE A 129 -3.71 13.55 -0.80
C PHE A 129 -3.36 13.49 -2.30
N ALA A 130 -4.29 13.02 -3.14
CA ALA A 130 -4.09 12.93 -4.59
C ALA A 130 -3.95 14.31 -5.25
N VAL A 131 -4.74 15.30 -4.81
CA VAL A 131 -4.66 16.68 -5.28
C VAL A 131 -3.29 17.28 -4.93
N VAL A 132 -2.84 17.14 -3.67
CA VAL A 132 -1.53 17.65 -3.24
C VAL A 132 -0.40 17.00 -4.06
N ALA A 133 -0.43 15.68 -4.23
CA ALA A 133 0.55 14.97 -5.03
C ALA A 133 0.55 15.43 -6.50
N ALA A 134 -0.63 15.63 -7.10
CA ALA A 134 -0.77 16.10 -8.47
C ALA A 134 -0.25 17.53 -8.66
N VAL A 135 -0.53 18.44 -7.71
CA VAL A 135 -0.02 19.82 -7.75
C VAL A 135 1.50 19.84 -7.66
N ILE A 136 2.09 19.11 -6.70
CA ILE A 136 3.55 19.04 -6.57
C ILE A 136 4.19 18.44 -7.83
N PHE A 137 3.62 17.34 -8.35
CA PHE A 137 4.10 16.72 -9.58
C PHE A 137 4.00 17.67 -10.79
N GLY A 138 2.89 18.39 -10.93
CA GLY A 138 2.70 19.39 -11.99
C GLY A 138 3.71 20.53 -11.91
N LEU A 139 3.98 21.05 -10.71
CA LEU A 139 5.00 22.07 -10.49
C LEU A 139 6.42 21.57 -10.85
N LEU A 140 6.77 20.35 -10.46
CA LEU A 140 8.04 19.73 -10.86
C LEU A 140 8.13 19.59 -12.38
N ARG A 141 7.05 19.16 -13.04
CA ARG A 141 7.04 18.92 -14.49
C ARG A 141 7.10 20.22 -15.30
N LEU A 142 6.43 21.28 -14.84
CA LEU A 142 6.48 22.61 -15.45
C LEU A 142 7.90 23.17 -15.46
N GLN A 143 8.66 23.01 -14.37
CA GLN A 143 10.06 23.43 -14.32
C GLN A 143 10.94 22.68 -15.33
N THR A 144 10.68 21.40 -15.56
CA THR A 144 11.45 20.59 -16.52
C THR A 144 11.11 20.90 -17.98
N ILE A 145 9.83 21.13 -18.31
CA ILE A 145 9.38 21.30 -19.69
C ILE A 145 9.47 22.77 -20.17
N ALA A 146 9.17 23.72 -19.29
CA ALA A 146 9.07 25.13 -19.64
C ALA A 146 9.94 26.00 -18.72
N PRO A 147 11.28 25.82 -18.75
CA PRO A 147 12.20 26.60 -17.93
C PRO A 147 12.13 28.11 -18.22
N SER A 148 11.63 28.50 -19.40
CA SER A 148 11.42 29.88 -19.82
C SER A 148 10.26 30.61 -19.12
N LEU A 149 9.36 29.90 -18.43
CA LEU A 149 8.22 30.53 -17.77
C LEU A 149 8.59 31.41 -16.57
N ASN A 150 9.87 31.45 -16.15
CA ASN A 150 10.41 32.35 -15.13
C ASN A 150 9.46 32.57 -13.94
N LEU A 151 8.82 31.48 -13.50
CA LEU A 151 8.05 31.49 -12.27
C LEU A 151 9.07 31.76 -11.18
N ASN A 152 9.04 32.95 -10.56
CA ASN A 152 9.90 33.36 -9.43
C ASN A 152 9.70 32.50 -8.16
N VAL A 153 9.17 31.29 -8.31
CA VAL A 153 9.00 30.30 -7.26
C VAL A 153 10.28 29.48 -7.22
N SER A 154 11.20 29.87 -6.33
CA SER A 154 12.35 29.04 -5.95
C SER A 154 11.87 27.82 -5.18
N LEU A 155 11.38 26.82 -5.90
CA LEU A 155 10.99 25.55 -5.29
C LEU A 155 12.22 24.88 -4.68
N ASN A 156 12.18 24.68 -3.37
CA ASN A 156 13.22 23.95 -2.67
C ASN A 156 13.12 22.46 -3.04
N MET A 157 13.90 22.05 -4.05
CA MET A 157 13.94 20.68 -4.57
C MET A 157 14.24 19.64 -3.49
N ASN A 158 15.03 19.99 -2.48
CA ASN A 158 15.34 19.09 -1.37
C ASN A 158 14.11 18.86 -0.48
N ALA A 159 13.38 19.93 -0.17
CA ALA A 159 12.14 19.81 0.59
C ALA A 159 11.09 18.98 -0.17
N ILE A 160 10.89 19.23 -1.46
CA ILE A 160 9.92 18.47 -2.28
C ILE A 160 10.28 16.99 -2.33
N ARG A 161 11.57 16.67 -2.50
CA ARG A 161 12.05 15.28 -2.47
C ARG A 161 11.78 14.62 -1.13
N GLN A 162 12.05 15.31 -0.03
CA GLN A 162 11.79 14.80 1.32
C GLN A 162 10.29 14.57 1.56
N TRP A 163 9.45 15.52 1.16
CA TRP A 163 7.99 15.37 1.21
C TRP A 163 7.50 14.19 0.37
N SER A 164 8.09 13.96 -0.80
CA SER A 164 7.76 12.82 -1.66
C SER A 164 8.02 11.49 -0.95
N TYR A 165 9.14 11.37 -0.21
CA TYR A 165 9.42 10.17 0.60
C TYR A 165 8.39 9.96 1.73
N TYR A 166 7.98 11.03 2.42
CA TYR A 166 6.95 10.93 3.47
C TYR A 166 5.58 10.54 2.90
N ILE A 167 5.18 11.17 1.80
CA ILE A 167 3.92 10.89 1.09
C ILE A 167 3.90 9.44 0.63
N PHE A 168 5.02 8.95 0.06
CA PHE A 168 5.14 7.57 -0.38
C PHE A 168 5.12 6.57 0.77
N GLY A 169 5.86 6.83 1.84
CA GLY A 169 5.85 5.99 3.05
C GLY A 169 4.45 5.90 3.66
N LEU A 170 3.73 7.02 3.73
CA LEU A 170 2.34 7.06 4.17
C LEU A 170 1.42 6.26 3.23
N ALA A 171 1.58 6.39 1.92
CA ALA A 171 0.79 5.63 0.94
C ALA A 171 1.00 4.11 1.08
N LEU A 172 2.26 3.67 1.25
CA LEU A 172 2.59 2.27 1.50
C LEU A 172 1.95 1.78 2.80
N PHE A 173 2.02 2.56 3.86
CA PHE A 173 1.39 2.23 5.13
C PHE A 173 -0.13 2.09 4.99
N LEU A 174 -0.81 3.08 4.39
CA LEU A 174 -2.26 3.04 4.17
C LEU A 174 -2.69 1.89 3.25
N ARG A 175 -1.88 1.57 2.24
CA ARG A 175 -2.14 0.43 1.36
C ARG A 175 -2.00 -0.88 2.12
N TYR A 176 -0.96 -1.02 2.94
CA TYR A 176 -0.76 -2.19 3.78
C TYR A 176 -1.92 -2.40 4.75
N THR A 177 -2.33 -1.35 5.49
CA THR A 177 -3.46 -1.44 6.42
C THR A 177 -4.76 -1.82 5.71
N ALA A 178 -5.01 -1.28 4.51
CA ALA A 178 -6.18 -1.64 3.70
C ALA A 178 -6.17 -3.12 3.28
N VAL A 179 -5.03 -3.66 2.85
CA VAL A 179 -4.91 -5.09 2.48
C VAL A 179 -5.12 -5.98 3.70
N VAL A 180 -4.51 -5.65 4.83
CA VAL A 180 -4.70 -6.40 6.10
C VAL A 180 -6.19 -6.41 6.49
N TYR A 181 -6.84 -5.26 6.43
CA TYR A 181 -8.25 -5.13 6.77
C TYR A 181 -9.15 -5.94 5.82
N GLN A 182 -8.87 -5.90 4.51
CA GLN A 182 -9.58 -6.73 3.54
C GLN A 182 -9.45 -8.22 3.85
N LYS A 183 -8.27 -8.70 4.26
CA LYS A 183 -8.04 -10.10 4.65
C LYS A 183 -8.79 -10.49 5.91
N MET A 184 -8.75 -9.65 6.95
CA MET A 184 -9.51 -9.87 8.18
C MET A 184 -11.02 -9.97 7.92
N LEU A 185 -11.55 -9.11 7.07
CA LEU A 185 -12.96 -9.19 6.68
C LEU A 185 -13.29 -10.42 5.83
N ALA A 186 -12.35 -10.89 5.01
CA ALA A 186 -12.51 -12.09 4.18
C ALA A 186 -12.43 -13.37 5.03
N SER A 187 -11.54 -13.44 6.01
CA SER A 187 -11.43 -14.59 6.93
C SER A 187 -12.65 -14.73 7.84
N THR A 188 -13.32 -13.62 8.15
CA THR A 188 -14.59 -13.61 8.90
C THR A 188 -15.78 -14.06 8.03
N ASP A 189 -15.66 -14.04 6.70
CA ASP A 189 -16.75 -14.40 5.78
C ASP A 189 -16.77 -15.90 5.45
N ALA A 190 -17.41 -16.69 6.32
CA ALA A 190 -17.58 -18.12 6.09
C ALA A 190 -18.41 -18.44 4.82
N SER A 191 -19.21 -17.50 4.33
CA SER A 191 -20.04 -17.70 3.13
C SER A 191 -19.23 -17.59 1.84
N GLY A 192 -18.29 -16.63 1.77
CA GLY A 192 -17.38 -16.46 0.64
C GLY A 192 -16.47 -17.67 0.45
N GLN A 193 -15.87 -18.20 1.54
CA GLN A 193 -15.02 -19.40 1.44
C GLN A 193 -15.77 -20.63 0.91
N LYS A 194 -17.06 -20.77 1.24
CA LYS A 194 -17.88 -21.87 0.72
C LYS A 194 -18.20 -21.68 -0.76
N GLN A 195 -18.46 -20.46 -1.21
CA GLN A 195 -18.70 -20.16 -2.63
C GLN A 195 -17.44 -20.37 -3.47
N ASP A 196 -16.28 -19.88 -3.02
CA ASP A 196 -15.01 -20.04 -3.73
C ASP A 196 -14.65 -21.51 -3.89
N LYS A 197 -14.85 -22.32 -2.85
CA LYS A 197 -14.64 -23.76 -2.90
C LYS A 197 -15.62 -24.44 -3.87
N ALA A 198 -16.91 -24.11 -3.80
CA ALA A 198 -17.91 -24.67 -4.71
C ALA A 198 -17.61 -24.32 -6.18
N PHE A 199 -17.14 -23.11 -6.45
CA PHE A 199 -16.71 -22.71 -7.79
C PHE A 199 -15.47 -23.49 -8.25
N ALA A 200 -14.47 -23.64 -7.39
CA ALA A 200 -13.27 -24.42 -7.72
C ALA A 200 -13.61 -25.90 -8.02
N ASP A 201 -14.51 -26.49 -7.22
CA ASP A 201 -14.98 -27.86 -7.42
C ASP A 201 -15.75 -28.00 -8.75
N GLN A 202 -16.61 -27.03 -9.08
CA GLN A 202 -17.32 -26.99 -10.37
C GLN A 202 -16.37 -26.82 -11.56
N TRP A 203 -15.37 -25.95 -11.43
CA TRP A 203 -14.37 -25.71 -12.48
C TRP A 203 -13.51 -26.96 -12.74
N ALA A 204 -13.07 -27.63 -11.68
CA ALA A 204 -12.31 -28.88 -11.80
C ALA A 204 -13.12 -29.97 -12.51
N ALA A 205 -14.40 -30.15 -12.12
CA ALA A 205 -15.29 -31.11 -12.77
C ALA A 205 -15.50 -30.82 -14.27
N HIS A 206 -15.59 -29.54 -14.66
CA HIS A 206 -15.66 -29.15 -16.07
C HIS A 206 -14.38 -29.42 -16.85
N ALA A 207 -13.20 -29.22 -16.24
CA ALA A 207 -11.93 -29.49 -16.88
C ALA A 207 -11.71 -30.99 -17.13
N GLU A 208 -12.16 -31.85 -16.22
CA GLU A 208 -12.09 -33.31 -16.37
C GLU A 208 -13.07 -33.83 -17.43
N GLY A 209 -14.28 -33.28 -17.51
CA GLY A 209 -15.28 -33.67 -18.50
C GLY A 209 -14.98 -33.29 -19.95
N GLN A 210 -14.01 -32.42 -20.21
CA GLN A 210 -13.56 -32.07 -21.57
C GLN A 210 -12.40 -32.95 -22.09
N GLN A 211 -11.88 -33.86 -21.25
CA GLN A 211 -10.78 -34.77 -21.62
C GLN A 211 -11.25 -36.19 -22.01
N SER A 212 -12.56 -36.46 -21.94
CA SER A 212 -13.19 -37.71 -22.39
C SER A 212 -13.79 -37.57 -23.78
#